data_AF-A0A946BMK2-F1
#
_entry.id   AF-A0A946BMK2-F1
#
_cell.length_a   1.000
_cell.length_b   1.000
_cell.length_c   1.000
_cell.angle_alpha   90.00
_cell.angle_beta   90.00
_cell.angle_gamma   90.00
#
_symmetry.space_group_name_H-M   'P 1'
#
loop_
_entity.id
_entity.type
_entity.pdbx_description
1 polymer ?
#
loop_
_entity_poly.entity_id
_entity_poly.type
_entity_poly.pdbx_seq_one_letter_code
_entity_poly.pdbx_strand_id
1 'polypeptide(L)'
;MRGPHNIIRLIRTGATLERTGAMNVVLDAFEAPPALRFIAKALGKPFQFLGYKGDPTMPPATRALTALGPAYIKFGQILSTRPDVVGNELAEQLRVLQDKLPPFPVEIA
;
A
#
# COMPACT_ATOMS: atom_id res chain seq x y z
N MET A 1 27.16 7.99 -0.11
CA MET A 1 25.82 8.18 -0.71
C MET A 1 25.14 6.82 -0.80
N ARG A 2 24.04 6.58 -0.08
CA ARG A 2 23.32 5.28 -0.05
C ARG A 2 22.46 5.13 -1.32
N GLY A 3 23.12 4.95 -2.47
CA GLY A 3 22.57 5.21 -3.81
C GLY A 3 21.49 4.25 -4.33
N PRO A 4 21.71 2.92 -4.43
CA PRO A 4 20.78 2.05 -5.17
C PRO A 4 19.65 1.43 -4.32
N HIS A 5 19.86 1.24 -3.01
CA HIS A 5 18.90 0.53 -2.16
C HIS A 5 17.58 1.29 -1.96
N ASN A 6 17.62 2.63 -1.90
CA ASN A 6 16.42 3.44 -1.75
C ASN A 6 15.52 3.39 -2.99
N ILE A 7 16.13 3.33 -4.18
CA ILE A 7 15.40 3.25 -5.45
C ILE A 7 14.70 1.90 -5.57
N ILE A 8 15.40 0.80 -5.24
CA ILE A 8 14.80 -0.54 -5.24
C ILE A 8 13.61 -0.59 -4.26
N ARG A 9 13.74 0.05 -3.09
CA ARG A 9 12.63 0.13 -2.12
C ARG A 9 11.42 0.86 -2.69
N LEU A 10 11.63 1.99 -3.36
CA LEU A 10 10.56 2.76 -4.01
C LEU A 10 9.87 1.97 -5.11
N ILE A 11 10.64 1.32 -5.99
CA ILE A 11 10.10 0.46 -7.05
C ILE A 11 9.25 -0.66 -6.42
N ARG A 12 9.76 -1.31 -5.36
CA ARG A 12 9.03 -2.36 -4.65
C ARG A 12 7.75 -1.84 -3.99
N THR A 13 7.77 -0.63 -3.42
CA THR A 13 6.57 0.00 -2.86
C THR A 13 5.52 0.21 -3.94
N GLY A 14 5.88 0.86 -5.05
CA GLY A 14 4.95 1.08 -6.17
C GLY A 14 4.42 -0.23 -6.75
N ALA A 15 5.29 -1.22 -6.96
CA ALA A 15 4.90 -2.54 -7.40
C ALA A 15 3.94 -3.25 -6.45
N THR A 16 4.11 -3.08 -5.14
CA THR A 16 3.21 -3.66 -4.12
C THR A 16 1.86 -2.97 -4.14
N LEU A 17 1.81 -1.64 -4.30
CA LEU A 17 0.54 -0.91 -4.44
C LEU A 17 -0.25 -1.38 -5.67
N GLU A 18 0.43 -1.59 -6.80
CA GLU A 18 -0.20 -2.15 -8.00
C GLU A 18 -0.67 -3.59 -7.78
N ARG A 19 0.20 -4.44 -7.23
CA ARG A 19 -0.09 -5.87 -7.04
C ARG A 19 -1.27 -6.13 -6.09
N THR A 20 -1.43 -5.29 -5.08
CA THR A 20 -2.51 -5.39 -4.08
C THR A 20 -3.78 -4.67 -4.52
N GLY A 21 -3.73 -3.87 -5.59
CA GLY A 21 -4.82 -3.03 -6.06
C GLY A 21 -4.92 -1.68 -5.35
N ALA A 22 -4.07 -1.40 -4.35
CA ALA A 22 -4.04 -0.14 -3.62
C ALA A 22 -3.71 1.07 -4.52
N MET A 23 -3.09 0.85 -5.68
CA MET A 23 -2.89 1.93 -6.66
C MET A 23 -4.22 2.54 -7.12
N ASN A 24 -5.30 1.76 -7.23
CA ASN A 24 -6.61 2.32 -7.57
C ASN A 24 -7.12 3.26 -6.47
N VAL A 25 -6.95 2.86 -5.20
CA VAL A 25 -7.31 3.70 -4.04
C VAL A 25 -6.56 5.04 -4.07
N VAL A 26 -5.27 5.02 -4.41
CA VAL A 26 -4.47 6.24 -4.57
C VAL A 26 -4.99 7.09 -5.72
N LEU A 27 -5.21 6.50 -6.89
CA LEU A 27 -5.69 7.22 -8.07
C LEU A 27 -7.09 7.81 -7.87
N ASP A 28 -7.97 7.11 -7.16
CA ASP A 28 -9.30 7.58 -6.80
C ASP A 28 -9.23 8.74 -5.81
N ALA A 29 -8.36 8.66 -4.79
CA ALA A 29 -8.15 9.72 -3.80
C ALA A 29 -7.60 11.03 -4.42
N PHE A 30 -6.83 10.94 -5.50
CA PHE A 30 -6.34 12.10 -6.26
C PHE A 30 -7.25 12.52 -7.42
N GLU A 31 -8.46 11.95 -7.54
CA GLU A 31 -9.40 12.20 -8.65
C GLU A 31 -8.72 12.09 -10.03
N ALA A 32 -7.80 11.13 -10.17
CA ALA A 32 -6.91 11.05 -11.33
C ALA A 32 -7.70 10.88 -12.64
N PRO A 33 -7.44 11.70 -13.67
CA PRO A 33 -8.12 11.57 -14.96
C PRO A 33 -7.74 10.24 -15.65
N PRO A 34 -8.56 9.73 -16.57
CA PRO A 34 -8.35 8.43 -17.22
C PRO A 34 -6.97 8.26 -17.86
N ALA A 35 -6.42 9.32 -18.43
CA ALA A 35 -5.07 9.31 -19.01
C ALA A 35 -3.99 9.05 -17.94
N LEU A 36 -4.08 9.71 -16.79
CA LEU A 36 -3.13 9.51 -15.69
C LEU A 36 -3.24 8.11 -15.10
N ARG A 37 -4.47 7.58 -14.97
CA ARG A 37 -4.70 6.19 -14.55
C ARG A 37 -4.07 5.20 -15.51
N PHE A 38 -4.19 5.43 -16.82
CA PHE A 38 -3.56 4.60 -17.84
C PHE A 38 -2.03 4.62 -17.73
N ILE A 39 -1.43 5.81 -17.60
CA ILE A 39 0.02 5.96 -17.46
C ILE A 39 0.51 5.26 -16.19
N ALA A 40 -0.14 5.49 -15.04
CA ALA A 40 0.23 4.87 -13.77
C ALA A 40 0.20 3.33 -13.89
N LYS A 41 -0.86 2.77 -14.47
CA LYS A 41 -0.99 1.33 -14.69
C LYS A 41 -0.01 0.78 -15.72
N ALA A 42 0.25 1.51 -16.80
CA ALA A 42 1.19 1.09 -17.84
C ALA A 42 2.63 1.04 -17.31
N LEU A 43 3.00 2.00 -16.46
CA LEU A 43 4.30 2.03 -15.81
C LEU A 43 4.39 1.01 -14.67
N GLY A 44 3.33 0.80 -13.91
CA GLY A 44 3.31 -0.05 -12.72
C GLY A 44 3.13 -1.55 -12.99
N LYS A 45 2.24 -1.92 -13.93
CA LYS A 45 1.91 -3.33 -14.23
C LYS A 45 3.12 -4.21 -14.59
N PRO A 46 4.10 -3.76 -15.39
CA PRO A 46 5.27 -4.56 -15.70
C PRO A 46 6.08 -4.93 -14.45
N PHE A 47 6.12 -4.05 -13.45
CA PHE A 47 6.88 -4.25 -12.22
C PHE A 47 6.09 -4.90 -11.08
N GLN A 48 4.79 -5.19 -11.26
CA GLN A 48 3.94 -5.74 -10.21
C GLN A 48 4.50 -7.06 -9.61
N PHE A 49 5.25 -7.84 -10.39
CA PHE A 49 5.83 -9.10 -9.92
C PHE A 49 6.89 -8.89 -8.83
N LEU A 50 7.54 -7.72 -8.79
CA LEU A 50 8.51 -7.31 -7.77
C LEU A 50 7.84 -6.91 -6.44
N GLY A 51 6.54 -6.64 -6.47
CA GLY A 51 5.73 -6.27 -5.31
C GLY A 51 5.28 -7.49 -4.51
N TYR A 52 5.02 -7.26 -3.23
CA TYR A 52 4.50 -8.28 -2.33
C TYR A 52 3.03 -8.57 -2.61
N LYS A 53 2.63 -9.84 -2.57
CA LYS A 53 1.23 -10.22 -2.74
C LYS A 53 0.38 -9.76 -1.56
N GLY A 54 0.87 -9.86 -0.33
CA GLY A 54 0.04 -9.66 0.86
C GLY A 54 -1.12 -10.66 0.95
N ASP A 55 -1.98 -10.46 1.95
CA ASP A 55 -3.17 -11.29 2.17
C ASP A 55 -4.34 -10.85 1.25
N PRO A 56 -4.81 -11.70 0.30
CA PRO A 56 -5.89 -11.35 -0.60
C PRO A 56 -7.25 -11.11 0.07
N THR A 57 -7.44 -11.55 1.32
CA THR A 57 -8.68 -11.35 2.07
C THR A 57 -8.83 -9.93 2.61
N MET A 58 -7.73 -9.17 2.66
CA MET A 58 -7.72 -7.80 3.16
C MET A 58 -8.06 -6.78 2.05
N PRO A 59 -8.70 -5.65 2.42
CA PRO A 59 -8.89 -4.52 1.51
C PRO A 59 -7.56 -4.05 0.89
N PRO A 60 -7.56 -3.50 -0.34
CA PRO A 60 -6.34 -3.20 -1.08
C PRO A 60 -5.30 -2.36 -0.31
N ALA A 61 -5.73 -1.27 0.33
CA ALA A 61 -4.83 -0.38 1.08
C ALA A 61 -4.23 -1.07 2.30
N THR A 62 -5.06 -1.72 3.13
CA THR A 62 -4.63 -2.49 4.30
C THR A 62 -3.66 -3.60 3.89
N ARG A 63 -4.00 -4.36 2.83
CA ARG A 63 -3.17 -5.41 2.27
C ARG A 63 -1.79 -4.90 1.86
N ALA A 64 -1.72 -3.74 1.20
CA ALA A 64 -0.47 -3.15 0.78
C ALA A 64 0.42 -2.74 1.96
N LEU A 65 -0.16 -2.03 2.93
CA LEU A 65 0.59 -1.51 4.08
C LEU A 65 1.11 -2.64 4.96
N THR A 66 0.29 -3.67 5.20
CA THR A 66 0.71 -4.89 5.92
C THR A 66 1.83 -5.61 5.18
N ALA A 67 1.72 -5.79 3.86
CA ALA A 67 2.72 -6.47 3.05
C ALA A 67 4.06 -5.71 2.96
N LEU A 68 4.04 -4.38 3.05
CA LEU A 68 5.23 -3.54 3.05
C LEU A 68 5.94 -3.48 4.42
N GLY A 69 5.26 -3.92 5.48
CA GLY A 69 5.84 -4.15 6.80
C GLY A 69 5.65 -3.01 7.81
N PRO A 70 6.35 -3.08 8.97
CA PRO A 70 6.00 -2.31 10.16
C PRO A 70 5.96 -0.79 10.00
N ALA A 71 6.86 -0.22 9.18
CA ALA A 71 6.87 1.22 8.94
C ALA A 71 5.60 1.71 8.22
N TYR A 72 5.12 0.92 7.25
CA TYR A 72 3.91 1.24 6.47
C TYR A 72 2.64 0.95 7.27
N ILE A 73 2.66 -0.05 8.16
CA ILE A 73 1.59 -0.30 9.12
C ILE A 73 1.39 0.90 10.03
N LYS A 74 2.47 1.44 10.62
CA LYS A 74 2.41 2.65 11.45
C LYS A 74 1.87 3.85 10.68
N PHE A 75 2.26 3.99 9.42
CA PHE A 75 1.71 5.03 8.55
C PHE A 75 0.18 4.86 8.37
N GLY A 76 -0.30 3.64 8.13
CA GLY A 76 -1.74 3.33 8.06
C GLY A 76 -2.48 3.58 9.38
N GLN A 77 -1.85 3.32 10.52
CA GLN A 77 -2.41 3.62 11.84
C GLN A 77 -2.61 5.13 12.02
N ILE A 78 -1.66 5.96 11.58
CA ILE A 78 -1.80 7.42 11.61
C ILE A 78 -2.96 7.86 10.69
N LEU A 79 -3.00 7.34 9.46
CA LEU A 79 -4.05 7.67 8.50
C LEU A 79 -5.46 7.26 8.95
N SER A 80 -5.61 6.12 9.65
CA SER A 80 -6.93 5.69 10.17
C SER A 80 -7.52 6.62 11.22
N THR A 81 -6.70 7.48 11.84
CA THR A 81 -7.18 8.51 12.78
C THR A 81 -7.52 9.83 12.10
N ARG A 82 -7.29 9.96 10.79
CA ARG A 82 -7.43 11.19 10.00
C ARG A 82 -8.37 11.00 8.81
N PRO A 83 -9.68 10.76 9.07
CA PRO A 83 -10.67 10.61 8.00
C PRO A 83 -10.81 11.85 7.11
N ASP A 84 -10.40 13.02 7.61
CA ASP A 84 -10.28 14.26 6.84
C ASP A 84 -9.25 14.20 5.70
N VAL A 85 -8.24 13.32 5.81
CA VAL A 85 -7.17 13.18 4.80
C VAL A 85 -7.45 12.07 3.80
N VAL A 86 -7.97 10.94 4.27
CA VAL A 86 -8.11 9.72 3.46
C VAL A 86 -9.56 9.36 3.13
N GLY A 87 -10.53 10.09 3.70
CA GLY A 87 -11.95 9.76 3.63
C GLY A 87 -12.37 8.76 4.71
N ASN A 88 -13.66 8.81 5.08
CA ASN A 88 -14.22 7.97 6.15
C ASN A 88 -14.09 6.47 5.86
N GLU A 89 -14.36 6.05 4.62
CA GLU A 89 -14.34 4.63 4.24
C GLU A 89 -12.94 4.04 4.39
N LEU A 90 -11.92 4.69 3.83
CA LEU A 90 -10.54 4.23 3.91
C LEU A 90 -10.01 4.31 5.34
N ALA A 91 -10.36 5.36 6.10
CA ALA A 91 -9.98 5.46 7.51
C ALA A 91 -10.50 4.26 8.32
N GLU A 92 -11.77 3.88 8.12
CA GLU A 92 -12.37 2.72 8.78
C GLU A 92 -11.70 1.41 8.36
N GLN A 93 -11.41 1.22 7.06
CA GLN A 93 -10.67 0.04 6.58
C GLN A 93 -9.28 -0.08 7.21
N LEU A 94 -8.61 1.04 7.44
CA LEU A 94 -7.27 1.09 8.03
C LEU A 94 -7.28 0.89 9.56
N ARG A 95 -8.42 1.05 10.26
CA ARG A 95 -8.50 0.80 11.72
C ARG A 95 -8.12 -0.62 12.11
N VAL A 96 -8.30 -1.59 11.21
CA VAL A 96 -7.87 -2.99 11.43
C VAL A 96 -6.37 -3.09 11.71
N LEU A 97 -5.56 -2.12 11.24
CA LEU A 97 -4.13 -2.05 11.49
C LEU A 97 -3.78 -1.66 12.93
N GLN A 98 -4.72 -1.17 13.73
CA GLN A 98 -4.49 -0.80 15.13
C GLN A 98 -4.57 -2.05 16.02
N ASP A 99 -5.75 -2.68 16.06
CA ASP A 99 -6.06 -3.67 17.11
C ASP A 99 -6.22 -5.11 16.62
N LYS A 100 -6.23 -5.34 15.30
CA LYS A 100 -6.68 -6.61 14.70
C LYS A 100 -5.68 -7.24 13.73
N LEU A 101 -4.41 -6.85 13.79
CA LEU A 101 -3.38 -7.49 12.97
C LEU A 101 -3.00 -8.86 13.55
N PRO A 102 -2.95 -9.93 12.73
CA PRO A 102 -2.40 -11.19 13.16
C PRO A 102 -0.91 -11.01 13.53
N PRO A 103 -0.38 -11.83 14.46
CA PRO A 103 1.02 -11.77 14.83
C PRO A 103 1.90 -12.03 13.59
N PHE A 104 3.03 -11.33 13.51
CA PHE A 104 4.00 -11.55 12.45
C PHE A 104 4.60 -12.96 12.56
N PRO A 105 4.86 -13.64 11.44
CA PRO A 105 5.59 -14.91 11.45
C PRO A 105 6.94 -14.72 12.14
N VAL A 106 7.24 -15.57 13.12
CA VAL A 106 8.47 -15.49 13.94
C VAL A 106 9.69 -16.11 13.24
N GLU A 107 9.58 -16.46 11.96
CA GLU A 107 10.59 -17.21 11.20
C GLU A 107 11.86 -16.41 10.85
N ILE A 108 11.97 -15.14 11.26
CA ILE A 108 13.14 -14.31 10.98
C ILE A 108 13.61 -13.64 12.27
N ALA A 109 14.37 -14.40 13.07
CA ALA A 109 15.27 -13.88 14.09
C ALA A 109 16.70 -14.26 13.72
#